data_AF-A0A8T5RG53-F1
#
_entry.id   AF-A0A8T5RG53-F1
#
_cell.length_a   1.000
_cell.length_b   1.000
_cell.length_c   1.000
_cell.angle_alpha   90.00
_cell.angle_beta   90.00
_cell.angle_gamma   90.00
#
_symmetry.space_group_name_H-M   'P 1'
#
loop_
_entity.id
_entity.type
_entity.pdbx_description
1 polymer ?
#
loop_
_entity_poly.entity_id
_entity_poly.type
_entity_poly.pdbx_seq_one_letter_code
_entity_poly.pdbx_strand_id
1 'polypeptide(L)'
;MSDLEGLTRRLMKKGYSRDDIIERLVQEYLDFKNIDKSLAYTYAKAIYDECKKSDISNISNSFIKELLEVPMANVSSGKQGVGCRGAGDFFVHKLIGRLSETGEKPYLAPHALDDAGAVRIQDLKGFDKEHYNPDDLIIVSKMEGIHSRLSDFPFLCGFHVISCNMLA
;
A
#
# COMPACT_ATOMS: atom_id res chain seq x y z
N MET A 1 -2.15 3.37 -15.79
CA MET A 1 -1.34 2.14 -15.87
C MET A 1 -2.05 1.07 -15.08
N SER A 2 -2.36 -0.05 -15.73
CA SER A 2 -3.03 -1.19 -15.11
C SER A 2 -2.15 -1.81 -14.01
N ASP A 3 -2.77 -2.46 -13.02
CA ASP A 3 -2.08 -3.38 -12.12
C ASP A 3 -1.52 -4.55 -12.93
N LEU A 4 -0.21 -4.51 -13.22
CA LEU A 4 0.48 -5.44 -14.11
C LEU A 4 0.63 -6.83 -13.47
N GLU A 5 0.83 -6.91 -12.16
CA GLU A 5 0.92 -8.20 -11.44
C GLU A 5 -0.45 -8.89 -11.40
N GLY A 6 -1.49 -8.17 -11.00
CA GLY A 6 -2.84 -8.71 -11.02
C GLY A 6 -3.29 -9.07 -12.43
N LEU A 7 -2.90 -8.30 -13.46
CA LEU A 7 -3.15 -8.67 -14.85
C LEU A 7 -2.44 -9.98 -15.22
N THR A 8 -1.15 -10.10 -14.89
CA THR A 8 -0.33 -11.30 -15.12
C THR A 8 -0.95 -12.52 -14.48
N ARG A 9 -1.27 -12.46 -13.17
CA ARG A 9 -1.89 -13.58 -12.44
C ARG A 9 -3.25 -13.96 -13.02
N ARG A 10 -4.07 -12.98 -13.43
CA ARG A 10 -5.36 -13.25 -14.09
C ARG A 10 -5.19 -13.98 -15.42
N LEU A 11 -4.21 -13.59 -16.23
CA LEU A 11 -3.93 -14.23 -17.51
C LEU A 11 -3.36 -15.65 -17.33
N MET A 12 -2.47 -15.84 -16.34
CA MET A 12 -1.97 -17.18 -15.97
C MET A 12 -3.12 -18.11 -15.56
N LYS A 13 -4.03 -17.63 -14.69
CA LYS A 13 -5.23 -18.41 -14.28
C LYS A 13 -6.18 -18.74 -15.44
N LYS A 14 -6.21 -17.92 -16.48
CA LYS A 14 -6.99 -18.16 -17.70
C LYS A 14 -6.28 -19.08 -18.71
N GLY A 15 -5.03 -19.49 -18.45
CA GLY A 15 -4.29 -20.43 -19.30
C GLY A 15 -3.62 -19.80 -20.53
N TYR A 16 -3.38 -18.49 -20.54
CA TYR A 16 -2.63 -17.83 -21.62
C TYR A 16 -1.17 -18.29 -21.64
N SER A 17 -0.56 -18.30 -22.82
CA SER A 17 0.85 -18.66 -22.95
C SER A 17 1.75 -17.58 -22.32
N ARG A 18 2.97 -17.98 -21.95
CA ARG A 18 3.97 -17.06 -21.38
C ARG A 18 4.25 -15.88 -22.32
N ASP A 19 4.40 -16.15 -23.61
CA ASP A 19 4.80 -15.15 -24.59
C ASP A 19 3.65 -14.16 -24.83
N ASP A 20 2.39 -14.63 -24.91
CA ASP A 20 1.22 -13.76 -25.02
C ASP A 20 1.09 -12.80 -23.81
N ILE A 21 1.36 -13.32 -22.60
CA ILE A 21 1.33 -12.52 -21.37
C ILE A 21 2.43 -11.46 -21.41
N ILE A 22 3.66 -11.84 -21.76
CA ILE A 22 4.78 -10.91 -21.82
C ILE A 22 4.52 -9.82 -22.87
N GLU A 23 4.07 -10.19 -24.07
CA GLU A 23 3.73 -9.21 -25.11
C GLU A 23 2.65 -8.24 -24.66
N ARG A 24 1.61 -8.73 -23.98
CA ARG A 24 0.57 -7.87 -23.40
C ARG A 24 1.14 -6.86 -22.40
N LEU A 25 2.05 -7.28 -21.52
CA LEU A 25 2.70 -6.41 -20.55
C LEU A 25 3.64 -5.39 -21.21
N VAL A 26 4.39 -5.81 -22.24
CA VAL A 26 5.23 -4.90 -23.03
C VAL A 26 4.39 -3.79 -23.64
N GLN A 27 3.22 -4.12 -24.20
CA GLN A 27 2.33 -3.12 -24.77
C GLN A 27 1.87 -2.11 -23.72
N GLU A 28 1.43 -2.57 -22.54
CA GLU A 28 1.02 -1.67 -21.45
C GLU A 28 2.18 -0.75 -21.01
N TYR A 29 3.43 -1.24 -21.01
CA TYR A 29 4.58 -0.39 -20.74
C TYR A 29 4.79 0.69 -21.80
N LEU A 30 4.77 0.32 -23.08
CA LEU A 30 4.98 1.25 -24.18
C LEU A 30 3.85 2.29 -24.30
N ASP A 31 2.62 1.91 -23.92
CA ASP A 31 1.46 2.80 -23.94
C ASP A 31 1.56 3.92 -22.88
N PHE A 32 2.16 3.64 -21.71
CA PHE A 32 2.20 4.57 -20.58
C PHE A 32 3.58 5.14 -20.25
N LYS A 33 4.66 4.57 -20.79
CA LYS A 33 6.05 4.93 -20.47
C LYS A 33 6.85 5.18 -21.74
N ASN A 34 7.67 6.22 -21.72
CA ASN A 34 8.63 6.50 -22.78
C ASN A 34 9.91 5.69 -22.55
N ILE A 35 9.85 4.39 -22.80
CA ILE A 35 10.98 3.45 -22.70
C ILE A 35 11.13 2.63 -23.98
N ASP A 36 12.31 2.10 -24.23
CA ASP A 36 12.53 1.23 -25.38
C ASP A 36 11.89 -0.16 -25.17
N LYS A 37 11.66 -0.86 -26.29
CA LYS A 37 11.00 -2.17 -26.29
C LYS A 37 11.81 -3.24 -25.56
N SER A 38 13.14 -3.17 -25.58
CA SER A 38 14.00 -4.14 -24.90
C SER A 38 13.89 -4.00 -23.39
N LEU A 39 13.87 -2.76 -22.89
CA LEU A 39 13.65 -2.48 -21.47
C LEU A 39 12.24 -2.87 -21.03
N ALA A 40 11.21 -2.53 -21.82
CA ALA A 40 9.84 -2.95 -21.56
C ALA A 40 9.70 -4.47 -21.47
N TYR A 41 10.35 -5.21 -22.38
CA TYR A 41 10.39 -6.68 -22.36
C TYR A 41 11.08 -7.21 -21.10
N THR A 42 12.19 -6.58 -20.69
CA THR A 42 12.91 -6.97 -19.47
C THR A 42 12.02 -6.82 -18.23
N TYR A 43 11.28 -5.72 -18.11
CA TYR A 43 10.35 -5.49 -17.02
C TYR A 43 9.15 -6.45 -17.05
N ALA A 44 8.53 -6.63 -18.22
CA ALA A 44 7.44 -7.59 -18.40
C ALA A 44 7.85 -9.02 -18.00
N LYS A 45 9.04 -9.45 -18.41
CA LYS A 45 9.60 -10.76 -18.03
C LYS A 45 9.83 -10.86 -16.53
N ALA A 46 10.40 -9.82 -15.90
CA ALA A 46 10.64 -9.80 -14.46
C ALA A 46 9.32 -9.96 -13.67
N ILE A 47 8.27 -9.22 -14.05
CA ILE A 47 6.94 -9.32 -13.44
C ILE A 47 6.37 -10.74 -13.61
N TYR A 48 6.45 -11.31 -14.81
CA TYR A 48 5.98 -12.67 -15.05
C TYR A 48 6.71 -13.70 -14.18
N ASP A 49 8.04 -13.63 -14.14
CA ASP A 49 8.87 -14.56 -13.37
C ASP A 49 8.60 -14.42 -11.87
N GLU A 50 8.39 -13.20 -11.37
CA GLU A 50 7.97 -12.92 -10.00
C GLU A 50 6.59 -13.52 -9.69
N CYS A 51 5.58 -13.24 -10.51
CA CYS A 51 4.22 -13.77 -10.33
C CYS A 51 4.20 -15.31 -10.31
N LYS A 52 5.01 -15.94 -11.17
CA LYS A 52 5.14 -17.40 -11.22
C LYS A 52 5.84 -17.98 -9.99
N LYS A 53 6.94 -17.37 -9.54
CA LYS A 53 7.68 -17.84 -8.35
C LYS A 53 6.91 -17.63 -7.05
N SER A 54 6.11 -16.57 -7.02
CA SER A 54 5.27 -16.20 -5.89
C SER A 54 3.88 -16.86 -5.93
N ASP A 55 3.68 -17.88 -6.75
CA ASP A 55 2.40 -18.58 -6.78
C ASP A 55 2.25 -19.53 -5.57
N ILE A 56 1.47 -19.09 -4.58
CA ILE A 56 1.21 -19.86 -3.36
C ILE A 56 0.29 -21.07 -3.58
N SER A 57 -0.34 -21.23 -4.75
CA SER A 57 -1.22 -22.37 -5.02
C SER A 57 -0.50 -23.72 -4.92
N ASN A 58 0.81 -23.71 -5.14
CA ASN A 58 1.66 -24.90 -5.18
C ASN A 58 2.28 -25.25 -3.81
N ILE A 59 1.99 -24.48 -2.76
CA ILE A 59 2.48 -24.75 -1.40
C ILE A 59 1.70 -25.93 -0.80
N SER A 60 2.41 -26.99 -0.44
CA SER A 60 1.84 -28.21 0.14
C SER A 60 1.56 -28.11 1.65
N ASN A 61 2.28 -27.26 2.37
CA ASN A 61 2.12 -27.10 3.81
C ASN A 61 0.91 -26.20 4.13
N SER A 62 -0.08 -26.75 4.82
CA SER A 62 -1.34 -26.08 5.14
C SER A 62 -1.17 -24.85 6.04
N PHE A 63 -0.29 -24.92 7.04
CA PHE A 63 -0.01 -23.80 7.94
C PHE A 63 0.64 -22.63 7.20
N ILE A 64 1.63 -22.91 6.35
CA ILE A 64 2.30 -21.87 5.55
C ILE A 64 1.33 -21.25 4.56
N LYS A 65 0.44 -22.05 3.97
CA LYS A 65 -0.59 -21.56 3.07
C LYS A 65 -1.56 -20.62 3.79
N GLU A 66 -2.08 -21.01 4.96
CA GLU A 66 -2.96 -20.16 5.77
C GLU A 66 -2.28 -18.85 6.20
N LEU A 67 -0.99 -18.90 6.58
CA LEU A 67 -0.23 -17.72 6.98
C LEU A 67 -0.03 -16.71 5.84
N LEU A 68 0.09 -17.18 4.60
CA LEU A 68 0.35 -16.33 3.43
C LEU A 68 -0.94 -15.93 2.69
N GLU A 69 -2.04 -16.65 2.88
CA GLU A 69 -3.32 -16.34 2.26
C GLU A 69 -3.92 -15.03 2.79
N VAL A 70 -4.49 -14.24 1.88
CA VAL A 70 -5.15 -12.98 2.22
C VAL A 70 -6.65 -13.23 2.40
N PRO A 71 -7.25 -12.88 3.56
CA PRO A 71 -8.69 -12.99 3.73
C PRO A 71 -9.40 -12.00 2.81
N MET A 72 -10.17 -12.53 1.86
CA MET A 72 -10.84 -11.72 0.84
C MET A 72 -12.19 -11.21 1.37
N ALA A 73 -12.34 -9.88 1.43
CA ALA A 73 -13.61 -9.24 1.78
C ALA A 73 -14.68 -9.37 0.68
N ASN A 74 -14.32 -9.84 -0.53
CA ASN A 74 -15.20 -10.01 -1.69
C ASN A 74 -16.01 -8.75 -2.12
N VAL A 75 -15.55 -7.57 -1.73
CA VAL A 75 -16.11 -6.30 -2.18
C VAL A 75 -15.01 -5.45 -2.82
N SER A 76 -15.22 -5.01 -4.05
CA SER A 76 -14.31 -4.08 -4.73
C SER A 76 -14.45 -2.66 -4.16
N SER A 77 -13.39 -1.87 -4.16
CA SER A 77 -13.41 -0.47 -3.70
C SER A 77 -14.55 0.34 -4.34
N GLY A 78 -14.76 0.19 -5.66
CA GLY A 78 -15.86 0.85 -6.37
C GLY A 78 -17.28 0.46 -5.89
N LYS A 79 -17.47 -0.75 -5.36
CA LYS A 79 -18.74 -1.19 -4.75
C LYS A 79 -18.91 -0.70 -3.31
N GLN A 80 -17.80 -0.49 -2.60
CA GLN A 80 -17.80 0.13 -1.27
C GLN A 80 -18.04 1.65 -1.35
N GLY A 81 -17.99 2.25 -2.54
CA GLY A 81 -18.13 3.69 -2.73
C GLY A 81 -16.88 4.50 -2.36
N VAL A 82 -15.75 3.82 -2.15
CA VAL A 82 -14.43 4.41 -1.91
C VAL A 82 -13.54 4.21 -3.13
N GLY A 83 -12.83 5.24 -3.53
CA GLY A 83 -12.01 5.22 -4.74
C GLY A 83 -11.25 6.52 -4.85
N CYS A 84 -10.21 6.57 -5.68
CA CYS A 84 -9.31 7.71 -5.73
C CYS A 84 -10.06 9.00 -6.11
N ARG A 85 -10.34 9.84 -5.09
CA ARG A 85 -10.72 11.27 -5.19
C ARG A 85 -12.18 11.58 -5.52
N GLY A 86 -13.13 10.70 -5.18
CA GLY A 86 -14.57 10.96 -5.33
C GLY A 86 -15.26 11.53 -4.07
N ALA A 87 -16.48 12.05 -4.18
CA ALA A 87 -17.24 12.56 -3.02
C ALA A 87 -17.46 11.51 -1.91
N GLY A 88 -17.63 10.24 -2.28
CA GLY A 88 -17.70 9.12 -1.34
C GLY A 88 -16.39 8.86 -0.59
N ASP A 89 -15.26 9.08 -1.26
CA ASP A 89 -13.91 8.96 -0.69
C ASP A 89 -13.68 10.03 0.37
N PHE A 90 -14.02 11.29 0.07
CA PHE A 90 -13.97 12.39 1.04
C PHE A 90 -14.91 12.16 2.22
N PHE A 91 -16.10 11.59 1.98
CA PHE A 91 -17.05 11.26 3.03
C PHE A 91 -16.47 10.20 3.98
N VAL A 92 -15.92 9.11 3.44
CA VAL A 92 -15.33 8.04 4.26
C VAL A 92 -14.11 8.52 5.02
N HIS A 93 -13.18 9.28 4.41
CA HIS A 93 -12.02 9.82 5.12
C HIS A 93 -12.42 10.79 6.24
N LYS A 94 -13.43 11.64 6.01
CA LYS A 94 -14.00 12.50 7.08
C LYS A 94 -14.65 11.67 8.18
N LEU A 95 -15.35 10.60 7.84
CA LEU A 95 -15.99 9.73 8.82
C LEU A 95 -14.94 9.00 9.66
N ILE A 96 -13.89 8.47 9.04
CA ILE A 96 -12.75 7.86 9.74
C ILE A 96 -12.12 8.89 10.69
N GLY A 97 -11.80 10.09 10.19
CA GLY A 97 -11.22 11.16 11.01
C GLY A 97 -12.06 11.47 12.25
N ARG A 98 -13.39 11.56 12.11
CA ARG A 98 -14.33 11.78 13.22
C ARG A 98 -14.43 10.60 14.19
N LEU A 99 -14.42 9.37 13.68
CA LEU A 99 -14.48 8.15 14.51
C LEU A 99 -13.17 7.88 15.27
N SER A 100 -12.04 8.36 14.74
CA SER A 100 -10.72 8.25 15.36
C SER A 100 -10.45 9.33 16.41
N GLU A 101 -11.38 10.27 16.64
CA GLU A 101 -11.22 11.30 17.67
C GLU A 101 -11.20 10.66 19.08
N THR A 102 -10.28 11.17 19.91
CA THR A 102 -10.18 10.78 21.32
C THR A 102 -10.44 12.00 22.20
N GLY A 103 -10.50 11.80 23.53
CA GLY A 103 -10.63 12.93 24.46
C GLY A 103 -9.43 13.89 24.44
N GLU A 104 -8.27 13.44 23.96
CA GLU A 104 -7.07 14.26 23.83
C GLU A 104 -7.07 15.03 22.51
N LYS A 105 -6.65 16.30 22.57
CA LYS A 105 -6.61 17.19 21.41
C LYS A 105 -5.18 17.36 20.91
N PRO A 106 -4.77 16.62 19.87
CA PRO A 106 -3.46 16.81 19.25
C PRO A 106 -3.39 18.19 18.57
N TYR A 107 -2.17 18.66 18.34
CA TYR A 107 -1.90 19.90 17.61
C TYR A 107 -2.37 19.81 16.16
N LEU A 108 -2.17 18.65 15.53
CA LEU A 108 -2.72 18.30 14.23
C LEU A 108 -3.55 17.03 14.37
N ALA A 109 -4.87 17.19 14.31
CA ALA A 109 -5.86 16.13 14.56
C ALA A 109 -6.29 15.41 13.28
N PRO A 110 -6.83 14.18 13.38
CA PRO A 110 -7.32 13.42 12.22
C PRO A 110 -8.35 14.18 11.36
N HIS A 111 -9.16 15.07 11.95
CA HIS A 111 -10.13 15.89 11.21
C HIS A 111 -9.48 16.94 10.30
N ALA A 112 -8.18 17.23 10.47
CA ALA A 112 -7.43 18.14 9.61
C ALA A 112 -7.23 17.55 8.21
N LEU A 113 -7.39 16.23 8.06
CA LEU A 113 -7.20 15.48 6.80
C LEU A 113 -5.83 15.74 6.18
N ASP A 114 -4.81 15.89 7.04
CA ASP A 114 -3.41 16.07 6.67
C ASP A 114 -2.71 14.71 6.58
N ASP A 115 -1.53 14.66 5.97
CA ASP A 115 -0.74 13.43 5.77
C ASP A 115 -0.12 12.93 7.09
N ALA A 116 -0.11 13.75 8.13
CA ALA A 116 0.46 13.45 9.42
C ALA A 116 -0.44 13.91 10.58
N GLY A 117 -0.21 13.33 11.76
CA GLY A 117 -0.68 13.86 13.04
C GLY A 117 0.47 14.47 13.83
N ALA A 118 0.17 15.42 14.71
CA ALA A 118 1.20 16.12 15.48
C ALA A 118 0.75 16.47 16.89
N VAL A 119 1.66 16.40 17.86
CA VAL A 119 1.45 16.82 19.25
C VAL A 119 2.60 17.71 19.70
N ARG A 120 2.32 18.78 20.43
CA ARG A 120 3.37 19.60 21.03
C ARG A 120 3.83 18.97 22.33
N ILE A 121 5.14 18.97 22.59
CA ILE A 121 5.71 18.41 23.82
C ILE A 121 5.15 19.12 25.06
N GLN A 122 4.97 20.44 25.00
CA GLN A 122 4.32 21.20 26.06
C GLN A 122 2.93 20.68 26.48
N ASP A 123 2.18 20.07 25.55
CA ASP A 123 0.82 19.58 25.76
C ASP A 123 0.80 18.14 26.33
N LEU A 124 1.95 17.46 26.40
CA LEU A 124 2.10 16.10 26.95
C LEU A 124 2.25 16.10 28.47
N LYS A 125 1.44 15.28 29.14
CA LYS A 125 1.56 15.03 30.59
C LYS A 125 2.66 14.00 30.86
N GLY A 126 3.57 14.30 31.80
CA GLY A 126 4.61 13.36 32.25
C GLY A 126 5.89 13.34 31.41
N PHE A 127 6.08 14.29 30.49
CA PHE A 127 7.35 14.46 29.79
C PHE A 127 8.33 15.27 30.64
N ASP A 128 9.56 14.78 30.79
CA ASP A 128 10.61 15.48 31.51
C ASP A 128 11.12 16.66 30.68
N LYS A 129 11.01 17.87 31.24
CA LYS A 129 11.27 19.15 30.57
C LYS A 129 12.66 19.70 30.90
N GLU A 130 13.49 18.97 31.66
CA GLU A 130 14.76 19.50 32.17
C GLU A 130 15.84 19.74 31.10
N HIS A 131 15.77 19.06 29.95
CA HIS A 131 16.85 19.07 28.95
C HIS A 131 16.53 19.79 27.63
N TYR A 132 15.30 20.28 27.45
CA TYR A 132 14.84 20.89 26.21
C TYR A 132 13.89 22.04 26.48
N ASN A 133 13.83 23.03 25.59
CA ASN A 133 12.74 24.01 25.62
C ASN A 133 11.47 23.35 25.06
N PRO A 134 10.48 22.98 25.89
CA PRO A 134 9.31 22.23 25.44
C PRO A 134 8.36 23.04 24.56
N ASP A 135 8.47 24.37 24.58
CA ASP A 135 7.62 25.30 23.84
C ASP A 135 7.90 25.27 22.32
N ASP A 136 9.08 24.79 21.91
CA ASP A 136 9.53 24.76 20.52
C ASP A 136 9.49 23.34 19.89
N LEU A 137 9.04 22.33 20.62
CA LEU A 137 9.14 20.92 20.19
C LEU A 137 7.78 20.29 19.85
N ILE A 138 7.73 19.64 18.69
CA ILE A 138 6.55 18.95 18.16
C ILE A 138 6.95 17.52 17.76
N ILE A 139 6.17 16.53 18.19
CA ILE A 139 6.25 15.17 17.66
C ILE A 139 5.29 15.09 16.48
N VAL A 140 5.80 14.71 15.32
CA VAL A 140 5.00 14.45 14.11
C VAL A 140 5.03 12.96 13.84
N SER A 141 3.86 12.38 13.55
CA SER A 141 3.71 10.98 13.20
C SER A 141 2.96 10.88 11.88
N LYS A 142 3.52 10.11 10.94
CA LYS A 142 2.90 9.81 9.65
C LYS A 142 2.79 8.29 9.49
N MET A 143 1.67 7.85 8.95
CA MET A 143 1.42 6.46 8.60
C MET A 143 1.08 6.40 7.11
N GLU A 144 1.84 5.62 6.34
CA GLU A 144 1.61 5.43 4.91
C GLU A 144 1.11 3.99 4.68
N GLY A 145 0.02 3.84 3.93
CA GLY A 145 -0.40 2.54 3.41
C GLY A 145 0.43 2.16 2.19
N ILE A 146 0.91 0.92 2.10
CA ILE A 146 1.59 0.44 0.88
C ILE A 146 0.56 -0.14 -0.08
N HIS A 147 0.59 0.35 -1.32
CA HIS A 147 -0.27 -0.11 -2.42
C HIS A 147 0.49 -0.89 -3.52
N SER A 148 1.62 -1.52 -3.22
CA SER A 148 2.47 -2.08 -4.27
C SER A 148 3.17 -3.40 -3.93
N ARG A 149 3.18 -4.30 -4.93
CA ARG A 149 4.04 -5.48 -5.18
C ARG A 149 4.02 -6.63 -4.17
N LEU A 150 3.69 -6.37 -2.92
CA LEU A 150 3.67 -7.36 -1.84
C LEU A 150 2.29 -7.50 -1.19
N SER A 151 1.24 -6.97 -1.81
CA SER A 151 -0.14 -7.11 -1.32
C SER A 151 -0.60 -8.57 -1.25
N ASP A 152 -0.02 -9.44 -2.08
CA ASP A 152 -0.26 -10.89 -2.02
C ASP A 152 0.51 -11.58 -0.88
N PHE A 153 1.41 -10.86 -0.19
CA PHE A 153 2.19 -11.33 0.95
C PHE A 153 2.19 -10.30 2.07
N PRO A 154 1.03 -10.00 2.69
CA PRO A 154 0.91 -8.91 3.67
C PRO A 154 1.89 -9.04 4.83
N PHE A 155 2.24 -10.28 5.22
CA PHE A 155 3.26 -10.54 6.24
C PHE A 155 4.66 -10.06 5.82
N LEU A 156 5.10 -10.37 4.60
CA LEU A 156 6.40 -9.91 4.08
C LEU A 156 6.39 -8.41 3.76
N CYS A 157 5.23 -7.91 3.35
CA CYS A 157 4.96 -6.51 3.10
C CYS A 157 5.30 -5.65 4.33
N GLY A 158 4.91 -6.10 5.54
CA GLY A 158 5.20 -5.41 6.80
C GLY A 158 6.69 -5.16 7.07
N PHE A 159 7.58 -6.08 6.68
CA PHE A 159 9.03 -5.88 6.83
C PHE A 159 9.60 -4.83 5.87
N HIS A 160 9.01 -4.70 4.68
CA HIS A 160 9.43 -3.72 3.68
C HIS A 160 9.05 -2.27 4.07
N VAL A 161 7.92 -2.11 4.76
CA VAL A 161 7.41 -0.81 5.25
C VAL A 161 8.40 -0.13 6.19
N ILE A 162 9.07 -0.90 7.06
CA ILE A 162 9.98 -0.39 8.08
C ILE A 162 11.17 0.36 7.45
N SER A 163 11.62 -0.04 6.26
CA SER A 163 12.72 0.64 5.55
C SER A 163 12.30 1.95 4.86
N CYS A 164 11.04 2.11 4.46
CA CYS A 164 10.57 3.31 3.75
C CYS A 164 10.31 4.49 4.70
N ASN A 165 9.92 4.24 5.95
CA ASN A 165 9.62 5.30 6.93
C ASN A 165 10.87 5.87 7.64
N MET A 166 12.07 5.35 7.35
CA MET A 166 13.30 5.74 8.05
C MET A 166 14.15 6.79 7.30
N LEU A 167 13.74 7.22 6.09
CA LEU A 167 14.54 8.08 5.21
C LEU A 167 13.77 9.25 4.59
N ALA A 168 12.70 9.72 5.23
CA ALA A 168 12.02 10.96 4.85
C ALA A 168 12.39 12.11 5.80
#